data_AF-I1CH80-F1
#
_entry.id   AF-I1CH80-F1
#
_cell.length_a   1.000
_cell.length_b   1.000
_cell.length_c   1.000
_cell.angle_alpha   90.00
_cell.angle_beta   90.00
_cell.angle_gamma   90.00
#
_symmetry.space_group_name_H-M   'P 1'
#
loop_
_entity.id
_entity.type
_entity.pdbx_description
1 polymer ?
#
loop_
_entity_poly.entity_id
_entity_poly.type
_entity_poly.pdbx_seq_one_letter_code
_entity_poly.pdbx_strand_id
1 'polypeptide(L)'
;MPIDSNSLQGSANHPLSTEEVDSLLSTFSKERKRLICPNCNQQGHFRRHGSTKSDPPHPLFRCVSCGKCFQAASMKHIIHDSCQEQSQIQAPTDMEETRSFQENNNAHTPTTHSNPSDLQTLLDTIQRLTQELQQARAEINSLRSQTDKLQQQLLQQTQTADPLPSLNQQPPRRNTAAITQTSNIESAPWHEPAKIQRIKDNLIATRNQRRLQRQEAAARFLQPPSDNQGFQYIYVPTKARVPIGQVRSRLRKLDINNNRILDIHYPDRNILALLVHNDYAAELRQQLQRFKVTIKDDFDPCSPQNLRDPKYANLPLEERTNRAFMHHCDRMERALQFIRVPVKFAVARHFFSKGWISQKTLLDIIPTRHPRHQELVDDLFYSEDDQMSTTNEHEDNHSSSNNANSSQHSIDFDI
;
A
#
# COMPACT_ATOMS: atom_id res chain seq x y z
N MET A 1 5.83 -16.09 30.00
CA MET A 1 5.69 -17.07 28.90
C MET A 1 4.43 -16.66 28.14
N PRO A 2 4.56 -15.89 27.04
CA PRO A 2 3.42 -15.19 26.45
C PRO A 2 2.56 -16.13 25.60
N ILE A 3 1.29 -15.78 25.52
CA ILE A 3 0.16 -16.58 25.06
C ILE A 3 -0.04 -16.33 23.56
N ASP A 4 0.12 -17.37 22.75
CA ASP A 4 -0.16 -17.35 21.32
C ASP A 4 -1.67 -17.26 21.06
N SER A 5 -2.06 -16.12 20.47
CA SER A 5 -3.43 -15.82 20.08
C SER A 5 -3.65 -16.23 18.62
N ASN A 6 -3.91 -17.51 18.39
CA ASN A 6 -4.39 -17.99 17.09
C ASN A 6 -5.49 -19.05 17.29
N SER A 7 -6.68 -18.58 17.65
CA SER A 7 -7.88 -19.40 17.56
C SER A 7 -9.07 -18.49 17.26
N LEU A 8 -9.49 -18.50 15.99
CA LEU A 8 -10.88 -18.44 15.52
C LEU A 8 -10.83 -18.37 13.97
N GLN A 9 -10.48 -19.50 13.35
CA GLN A 9 -10.84 -19.81 11.97
C GLN A 9 -11.58 -21.14 12.01
N GLY A 10 -12.89 -21.07 11.85
CA GLY A 10 -13.74 -22.26 11.94
C GLY A 10 -15.19 -21.90 11.69
N SER A 11 -15.52 -21.59 10.44
CA SER A 11 -16.87 -21.86 9.94
C SER A 11 -16.81 -22.12 8.43
N ALA A 12 -17.50 -23.17 8.02
CA ALA A 12 -17.39 -23.91 6.76
C ALA A 12 -17.30 -23.04 5.48
N ASN A 13 -16.27 -23.31 4.67
CA ASN A 13 -16.11 -22.77 3.32
C ASN A 13 -16.74 -23.72 2.30
N HIS A 14 -18.04 -23.58 2.06
CA HIS A 14 -18.61 -24.04 0.80
C HIS A 14 -18.45 -22.89 -0.23
N PRO A 15 -17.82 -23.12 -1.39
CA PRO A 15 -17.69 -22.08 -2.41
C PRO A 15 -19.09 -21.66 -2.89
N LEU A 16 -19.43 -20.39 -2.68
CA LEU A 16 -20.70 -19.81 -3.12
C LEU A 16 -20.73 -19.79 -4.65
N SER A 17 -21.87 -20.11 -5.26
CA SER A 17 -22.03 -19.97 -6.70
C SER A 17 -21.96 -18.49 -7.12
N THR A 18 -21.69 -18.22 -8.40
CA THR A 18 -21.61 -16.84 -8.92
C THR A 18 -22.89 -16.04 -8.67
N GLU A 19 -24.06 -16.68 -8.82
CA GLU A 19 -25.37 -16.06 -8.56
C GLU A 19 -25.56 -15.71 -7.08
N GLU A 20 -25.06 -16.56 -6.18
CA GLU A 20 -25.11 -16.30 -4.73
C GLU A 20 -24.20 -15.15 -4.32
N VAL A 21 -23.05 -15.00 -4.98
CA VAL A 21 -22.12 -13.88 -4.78
C VAL A 21 -22.74 -12.56 -5.23
N ASP A 22 -23.44 -12.54 -6.37
CA ASP A 22 -24.10 -11.34 -6.87
C ASP A 22 -25.30 -10.93 -5.98
N SER A 23 -26.09 -11.91 -5.54
CA SER A 23 -27.16 -11.70 -4.56
C SER A 23 -26.63 -11.16 -3.23
N LEU A 24 -25.50 -11.70 -2.76
CA LEU A 24 -24.80 -11.24 -1.56
C LEU A 24 -24.36 -9.78 -1.69
N LEU A 25 -23.75 -9.40 -2.80
CA LEU A 25 -23.26 -8.03 -3.03
C LEU A 25 -24.41 -7.01 -3.13
N SER A 26 -25.51 -7.40 -3.75
CA SER A 26 -26.74 -6.59 -3.83
C SER A 26 -27.33 -6.35 -2.44
N THR A 27 -27.49 -7.42 -1.65
CA THR A 27 -28.06 -7.35 -0.29
C THR A 27 -27.13 -6.60 0.66
N PHE A 28 -25.83 -6.86 0.59
CA PHE A 28 -24.82 -6.12 1.35
C PHE A 28 -24.93 -4.61 1.08
N SER A 29 -25.04 -4.19 -0.18
CA SER A 29 -25.10 -2.76 -0.51
C SER A 29 -26.32 -2.05 0.09
N LYS A 30 -27.45 -2.75 0.22
CA LYS A 30 -28.68 -2.24 0.84
C LYS A 30 -28.58 -2.20 2.36
N GLU A 31 -28.13 -3.30 2.97
CA GLU A 31 -28.19 -3.49 4.42
C GLU A 31 -26.91 -3.09 5.18
N ARG A 32 -25.85 -2.69 4.47
CA ARG A 32 -24.51 -2.38 5.02
C ARG A 32 -24.51 -1.51 6.27
N LYS A 33 -25.39 -0.51 6.34
CA LYS A 33 -25.47 0.45 7.47
C LYS A 33 -26.05 -0.19 8.73
N ARG A 34 -26.77 -1.30 8.60
CA ARG A 34 -27.48 -1.99 9.67
C ARG A 34 -26.73 -3.20 10.21
N LEU A 35 -25.79 -3.74 9.43
CA LEU A 35 -24.99 -4.91 9.81
C LEU A 35 -24.13 -4.64 11.05
N ILE A 36 -24.19 -5.56 12.01
CA ILE A 36 -23.40 -5.52 13.25
C ILE A 36 -22.20 -6.44 13.08
N CYS A 37 -21.02 -5.96 13.47
CA CYS A 37 -19.82 -6.79 13.41
C CYS A 37 -19.81 -7.81 14.57
N PRO A 38 -19.80 -9.13 14.31
CA PRO A 38 -19.82 -10.14 15.36
C PRO A 38 -18.55 -10.15 16.24
N ASN A 39 -17.52 -9.41 15.84
CA ASN A 39 -16.28 -9.29 16.61
C ASN A 39 -16.21 -8.06 17.53
N CYS A 40 -16.89 -6.97 17.20
CA CYS A 40 -16.76 -5.72 17.96
C CYS A 40 -18.09 -5.02 18.24
N ASN A 41 -19.20 -5.64 17.84
CA ASN A 41 -20.57 -5.19 17.98
C ASN A 41 -20.86 -3.78 17.43
N GLN A 42 -19.98 -3.24 16.60
CA GLN A 42 -20.17 -1.95 15.95
C GLN A 42 -21.05 -2.09 14.71
N GLN A 43 -22.06 -1.23 14.60
CA GLN A 43 -23.05 -1.23 13.52
C GLN A 43 -22.60 -0.37 12.33
N GLY A 44 -22.80 -0.85 11.10
CA GLY A 44 -22.67 -0.02 9.90
C GLY A 44 -21.25 0.20 9.37
N HIS A 45 -20.25 -0.43 9.98
CA HIS A 45 -18.82 -0.20 9.70
C HIS A 45 -18.17 -1.30 8.85
N PHE A 46 -18.86 -1.88 7.87
CA PHE A 46 -18.24 -2.82 6.92
C PHE A 46 -17.81 -2.14 5.62
N ARG A 47 -16.76 -2.63 4.94
CA ARG A 47 -16.40 -2.27 3.54
C ARG A 47 -15.96 -3.50 2.76
N ARG A 48 -16.04 -3.48 1.43
CA ARG A 48 -15.41 -4.50 0.57
C ARG A 48 -13.88 -4.33 0.58
N HIS A 49 -13.16 -5.43 0.68
CA HIS A 49 -11.70 -5.52 0.80
C HIS A 49 -11.12 -6.48 -0.24
N GLY A 50 -11.37 -6.18 -1.52
CA GLY A 50 -10.91 -7.01 -2.63
C GLY A 50 -11.65 -8.36 -2.69
N SER A 51 -10.95 -9.37 -3.24
CA SER A 51 -11.41 -10.74 -3.36
C SER A 51 -10.31 -11.72 -2.95
N THR A 52 -10.69 -12.96 -2.64
CA THR A 52 -9.77 -14.07 -2.41
C THR A 52 -8.98 -14.38 -3.69
N LYS A 53 -7.80 -15.00 -3.52
CA LYS A 53 -6.98 -15.54 -4.64
C LYS A 53 -7.51 -16.89 -5.16
N SER A 54 -8.73 -17.30 -4.78
CA SER A 54 -9.37 -18.53 -5.26
C SER A 54 -9.86 -18.34 -6.70
N ASP A 55 -9.98 -19.45 -7.44
CA ASP A 55 -10.65 -19.48 -8.75
C ASP A 55 -11.96 -20.27 -8.61
N PRO A 56 -13.15 -19.62 -8.65
CA PRO A 56 -13.38 -18.20 -8.90
C PRO A 56 -13.11 -17.29 -7.67
N PRO A 57 -12.82 -15.99 -7.89
CA PRO A 57 -12.48 -15.06 -6.82
C PRO A 57 -13.72 -14.62 -6.03
N HIS A 58 -13.74 -14.85 -4.71
CA HIS A 58 -14.85 -14.46 -3.84
C HIS A 58 -14.59 -13.13 -3.11
N PRO A 59 -15.59 -12.26 -2.96
CA PRO A 59 -15.40 -10.97 -2.30
C PRO A 59 -15.05 -11.12 -0.81
N LEU A 60 -14.14 -10.26 -0.34
CA LEU A 60 -13.80 -10.13 1.07
C LEU A 60 -14.42 -8.85 1.64
N PHE A 61 -14.77 -8.88 2.92
CA PHE A 61 -15.38 -7.76 3.62
C PHE A 61 -14.62 -7.46 4.90
N ARG A 62 -14.32 -6.19 5.18
CA ARG A 62 -13.55 -5.75 6.33
C ARG A 62 -14.36 -4.82 7.22
N CYS A 63 -14.35 -5.08 8.52
CA CYS A 63 -14.85 -4.14 9.51
C CYS A 63 -13.86 -2.98 9.68
N VAL A 64 -14.31 -1.73 9.57
CA VAL A 64 -13.49 -0.52 9.73
C VAL A 64 -13.10 -0.32 11.19
N SER A 65 -13.95 -0.73 12.14
CA SER A 65 -13.74 -0.48 13.57
C SER A 65 -12.72 -1.44 14.18
N CYS A 66 -12.78 -2.73 13.87
CA CYS A 66 -11.86 -3.74 14.43
C CYS A 66 -10.87 -4.33 13.42
N GLY A 67 -10.98 -3.98 12.14
CA GLY A 67 -10.06 -4.42 11.10
C GLY A 67 -10.24 -5.88 10.64
N LYS A 68 -11.10 -6.68 11.28
CA LYS A 68 -11.31 -8.09 10.90
C LYS A 68 -11.92 -8.23 9.51
N CYS A 69 -11.41 -9.22 8.77
CA CYS A 69 -11.87 -9.59 7.44
C CYS A 69 -12.77 -10.83 7.51
N PHE A 70 -13.85 -10.81 6.73
CA PHE A 70 -14.87 -11.83 6.62
C PHE A 70 -14.96 -12.26 5.16
N GLN A 71 -14.99 -13.57 4.93
CA GLN A 71 -15.15 -14.12 3.59
C GLN A 71 -16.62 -14.04 3.14
N ALA A 72 -16.88 -14.23 1.86
CA ALA A 72 -18.22 -14.14 1.28
C ALA A 72 -19.24 -15.05 1.99
N ALA A 73 -18.86 -16.29 2.30
CA ALA A 73 -19.71 -17.22 3.05
C ALA A 73 -20.05 -16.70 4.45
N SER A 74 -19.07 -16.22 5.22
CA SER A 74 -19.32 -15.64 6.55
C SER A 74 -20.17 -14.37 6.49
N MET A 75 -19.96 -13.53 5.47
CA MET A 75 -20.76 -12.32 5.27
C MET A 75 -22.22 -12.64 4.93
N LYS A 76 -22.47 -13.72 4.17
CA LYS A 76 -23.83 -14.21 3.90
C LYS A 76 -24.57 -14.56 5.19
N HIS A 77 -23.91 -15.23 6.13
CA HIS A 77 -24.48 -15.55 7.44
C HIS A 77 -24.74 -14.28 8.28
N ILE A 78 -23.76 -13.36 8.35
CA ILE A 78 -23.93 -12.09 9.11
C ILE A 78 -25.12 -11.28 8.59
N ILE A 79 -25.32 -11.23 7.28
CA ILE A 79 -26.47 -10.55 6.66
C ILE A 79 -27.76 -11.29 6.99
N HIS A 80 -27.77 -12.61 6.91
CA HIS A 80 -28.94 -13.43 7.23
C HIS A 80 -29.37 -13.28 8.69
N ASP A 81 -28.45 -13.33 9.64
CA ASP A 81 -28.72 -13.16 11.08
C ASP A 81 -29.27 -11.75 11.37
N SER A 82 -28.70 -10.73 10.73
CA SER A 82 -29.18 -9.33 10.85
C SER A 82 -30.60 -9.14 10.27
N CYS A 83 -30.99 -9.95 9.28
CA CYS A 83 -32.33 -9.94 8.70
C CYS A 83 -33.34 -10.79 9.49
N GLN A 84 -32.89 -11.87 10.16
CA GLN A 84 -33.76 -12.71 10.99
C GLN A 84 -34.11 -12.06 12.33
N GLU A 85 -33.19 -11.34 12.98
CA GLU A 85 -33.48 -10.59 14.22
C GLU A 85 -34.58 -9.53 14.04
N GLN A 86 -34.82 -9.04 12.81
CA GLN A 86 -35.90 -8.10 12.52
C GLN A 86 -37.27 -8.75 12.36
N SER A 87 -37.34 -10.07 12.17
CA SER A 87 -38.62 -10.80 12.02
C SER A 87 -39.26 -11.17 13.37
N GLN A 88 -38.59 -10.93 14.50
CA GLN A 88 -39.09 -11.25 15.84
C GLN A 88 -39.49 -10.03 16.70
N ILE A 89 -39.42 -8.79 16.20
CA ILE A 89 -39.74 -7.57 16.98
C ILE A 89 -41.02 -6.87 16.47
N GLN A 90 -42.02 -7.63 16.02
CA GLN A 90 -43.37 -7.08 15.80
C GLN A 90 -44.44 -7.98 16.45
N ALA A 91 -44.65 -7.77 17.74
CA ALA A 91 -45.95 -7.90 18.39
C ALA A 91 -45.96 -7.05 19.69
N PRO A 92 -47.02 -6.26 19.98
CA PRO A 92 -47.06 -5.31 21.09
C PRO A 92 -47.81 -5.87 22.31
N THR A 93 -47.33 -5.56 23.50
CA THR A 93 -48.10 -5.44 24.76
C THR A 93 -47.18 -4.79 25.80
N ASP A 94 -47.39 -3.51 26.09
CA ASP A 94 -48.11 -3.00 27.27
C ASP A 94 -47.30 -3.03 28.58
N MET A 95 -47.02 -1.82 29.09
CA MET A 95 -47.14 -1.33 30.47
C MET A 95 -46.92 -2.39 31.58
N GLU A 96 -46.00 -2.25 32.54
CA GLU A 96 -46.11 -1.24 33.61
C GLU A 96 -44.85 -1.21 34.49
N GLU A 97 -44.68 -0.05 35.11
CA GLU A 97 -43.64 0.42 36.01
C GLU A 97 -43.67 -0.21 37.41
N THR A 98 -42.53 -0.61 37.98
CA THR A 98 -42.23 -0.28 39.40
C THR A 98 -40.76 -0.42 39.77
N ARG A 99 -40.26 0.64 40.43
CA ARG A 99 -39.01 0.70 41.20
C ARG A 99 -38.97 -0.37 42.30
N SER A 100 -37.77 -0.86 42.65
CA SER A 100 -37.16 -0.67 43.99
C SER A 100 -35.78 -1.32 44.12
N PHE A 101 -34.89 -0.60 44.77
CA PHE A 101 -33.61 -1.08 45.29
C PHE A 101 -33.82 -2.01 46.48
N GLN A 102 -33.07 -3.10 46.58
CA GLN A 102 -32.70 -3.70 47.86
C GLN A 102 -31.43 -4.54 47.75
N GLU A 103 -30.41 -4.12 48.50
CA GLU A 103 -29.26 -4.93 48.89
C GLU A 103 -29.73 -6.11 49.75
N ASN A 104 -29.19 -7.31 49.51
CA ASN A 104 -28.60 -8.11 50.58
C ASN A 104 -27.73 -9.26 50.05
N ASN A 105 -26.64 -9.47 50.78
CA ASN A 105 -25.62 -10.51 50.60
C ASN A 105 -26.18 -11.93 50.80
N ASN A 106 -25.66 -12.92 50.05
CA ASN A 106 -25.13 -14.14 50.67
C ASN A 106 -24.25 -14.97 49.72
N ALA A 107 -23.12 -15.43 50.27
CA ALA A 107 -22.12 -16.27 49.63
C ALA A 107 -22.62 -17.70 49.42
N HIS A 108 -22.36 -18.32 48.26
CA HIS A 108 -22.29 -19.78 48.08
C HIS A 108 -21.29 -20.13 46.94
N THR A 109 -20.51 -21.17 47.21
CA THR A 109 -19.44 -21.80 46.42
C THR A 109 -19.86 -22.32 45.04
N PRO A 110 -19.00 -22.27 43.99
CA PRO A 110 -19.29 -22.94 42.72
C PRO A 110 -18.78 -24.39 42.71
N THR A 111 -19.71 -25.33 42.73
CA THR A 111 -19.49 -26.74 42.42
C THR A 111 -19.42 -26.91 40.89
N THR A 112 -18.32 -27.47 40.38
CA THR A 112 -18.15 -27.87 38.97
C THR A 112 -19.04 -29.06 38.63
N HIS A 113 -20.04 -28.84 37.76
CA HIS A 113 -20.74 -29.91 37.03
C HIS A 113 -20.15 -30.01 35.62
N SER A 114 -19.38 -31.07 35.34
CA SER A 114 -18.94 -31.44 34.00
C SER A 114 -19.94 -32.43 33.39
N ASN A 115 -20.63 -32.03 32.32
CA ASN A 115 -21.64 -32.85 31.66
C ASN A 115 -20.97 -33.92 30.74
N PRO A 116 -21.40 -35.19 30.80
CA PRO A 116 -20.84 -36.28 29.99
C PRO A 116 -21.11 -36.16 28.47
N SER A 117 -22.00 -35.25 28.04
CA SER A 117 -22.28 -34.99 26.61
C SER A 117 -21.13 -34.34 25.87
N ASP A 118 -20.34 -33.53 26.56
CA ASP A 118 -19.28 -32.72 25.93
C ASP A 118 -18.07 -33.59 25.57
N LEU A 119 -17.80 -34.62 26.38
CA LEU A 119 -16.76 -35.61 26.13
C LEU A 119 -17.10 -36.51 24.93
N GLN A 120 -18.36 -36.89 24.78
CA GLN A 120 -18.82 -37.68 23.64
C GLN A 120 -18.73 -36.88 22.34
N THR A 121 -19.16 -35.62 22.37
CA THR A 121 -19.07 -34.69 21.24
C THR A 121 -17.61 -34.46 20.79
N LEU A 122 -16.67 -34.41 21.76
CA LEU A 122 -15.25 -34.30 21.46
C LEU A 122 -14.71 -35.55 20.75
N LEU A 123 -15.09 -36.74 21.21
CA LEU A 123 -14.66 -38.01 20.60
C LEU A 123 -15.15 -38.15 19.16
N ASP A 124 -16.42 -37.82 18.91
CA ASP A 124 -17.01 -37.86 17.57
C ASP A 124 -16.29 -36.87 16.63
N THR A 125 -15.91 -35.70 17.16
CA THR A 125 -15.17 -34.69 16.41
C THR A 125 -13.75 -35.16 16.05
N ILE A 126 -13.05 -35.79 17.00
CA ILE A 126 -11.71 -36.36 16.77
C ILE A 126 -11.77 -37.47 15.73
N GLN A 127 -12.79 -38.34 15.79
CA GLN A 127 -12.95 -39.42 14.82
C GLN A 127 -13.22 -38.88 13.41
N ARG A 128 -14.08 -37.86 13.28
CA ARG A 128 -14.33 -37.18 12.01
C ARG A 128 -13.06 -36.55 11.42
N LEU A 129 -12.31 -35.80 12.23
CA LEU A 129 -11.07 -35.16 11.77
C LEU A 129 -10.00 -36.19 11.37
N THR A 130 -9.96 -37.33 12.06
CA THR A 130 -9.04 -38.43 11.72
C THR A 130 -9.38 -39.03 10.35
N GLN A 131 -10.67 -39.18 10.04
CA GLN A 131 -11.14 -39.66 8.75
C GLN A 131 -10.84 -38.67 7.62
N GLU A 132 -11.09 -37.37 7.85
CA GLU A 132 -10.77 -36.31 6.89
C GLU A 132 -9.26 -36.26 6.59
N LEU A 133 -8.40 -36.42 7.60
CA LEU A 133 -6.95 -36.48 7.41
C LEU A 133 -6.52 -37.70 6.60
N GLN A 134 -7.13 -38.87 6.81
CA GLN A 134 -6.83 -40.06 6.02
C GLN A 134 -7.25 -39.88 4.55
N GLN A 135 -8.42 -39.27 4.31
CA GLN A 135 -8.92 -38.99 2.97
C GLN A 135 -8.00 -38.00 2.23
N ALA A 136 -7.61 -36.90 2.88
CA ALA A 136 -6.71 -35.91 2.28
C ALA A 136 -5.34 -36.51 1.93
N ARG A 137 -4.81 -37.41 2.77
CA ARG A 137 -3.55 -38.13 2.47
C ARG A 137 -3.68 -39.06 1.26
N ALA A 138 -4.80 -39.75 1.11
CA ALA A 138 -5.06 -40.61 -0.04
C ALA A 138 -5.15 -39.78 -1.35
N GLU A 139 -5.81 -38.63 -1.30
CA GLU A 139 -5.94 -37.72 -2.44
C GLU A 139 -4.58 -37.15 -2.87
N ILE A 140 -3.74 -36.71 -1.92
CA ILE A 140 -2.37 -36.24 -2.20
C ILE A 140 -1.55 -37.34 -2.89
N ASN A 141 -1.63 -38.58 -2.44
CA ASN A 141 -0.90 -39.70 -3.06
C ASN A 141 -1.39 -39.99 -4.49
N SER A 142 -2.70 -39.87 -4.73
CA SER A 142 -3.29 -40.01 -6.08
C SER A 142 -2.80 -38.91 -7.03
N LEU A 143 -2.81 -37.64 -6.57
CA LEU A 143 -2.35 -36.50 -7.36
C LEU A 143 -0.85 -36.58 -7.67
N ARG A 144 -0.03 -37.00 -6.70
CA ARG A 144 1.40 -37.27 -6.93
C ARG A 144 1.60 -38.32 -8.02
N SER A 145 0.86 -39.44 -7.94
CA SER A 145 0.93 -40.51 -8.94
C SER A 145 0.50 -40.06 -10.35
N GLN A 146 -0.49 -39.15 -10.46
CA GLN A 146 -0.86 -38.56 -11.76
C GLN A 146 0.23 -37.64 -12.31
N THR A 147 0.85 -36.85 -11.43
CA THR A 147 1.93 -35.92 -11.81
C THR A 147 3.14 -36.70 -12.33
N ASP A 148 3.52 -37.79 -11.66
CA ASP A 148 4.62 -38.67 -12.09
C ASP A 148 4.34 -39.31 -13.46
N LYS A 149 3.09 -39.73 -13.71
CA LYS A 149 2.67 -40.29 -15.00
C LYS A 149 2.74 -39.24 -16.13
N LEU A 150 2.28 -38.02 -15.88
CA LEU A 150 2.35 -36.93 -16.86
C LEU A 150 3.81 -36.55 -17.16
N GLN A 151 4.67 -36.54 -16.14
CA GLN A 151 6.09 -36.26 -16.30
C GLN A 151 6.80 -37.35 -17.11
N GLN A 152 6.49 -38.62 -16.89
CA GLN A 152 6.99 -39.72 -17.74
C GLN A 152 6.48 -39.63 -19.18
N GLN A 153 5.22 -39.23 -19.38
CA GLN A 153 4.66 -39.07 -20.72
C GLN A 153 5.34 -37.94 -21.51
N LEU A 154 5.72 -36.85 -20.83
CA LEU A 154 6.48 -35.74 -21.43
C LEU A 154 7.91 -36.17 -21.83
N LEU A 155 8.57 -36.96 -20.97
CA LEU A 155 9.91 -37.49 -21.21
C LEU A 155 9.93 -38.49 -22.38
N GLN A 156 8.84 -39.26 -22.56
CA GLN A 156 8.72 -40.19 -23.66
C GLN A 156 8.43 -39.50 -25.00
N GLN A 157 7.75 -38.34 -25.01
CA GLN A 157 7.59 -37.50 -26.21
C GLN A 157 8.88 -36.79 -26.64
N THR A 158 9.81 -36.52 -25.71
CA THR A 158 11.09 -35.87 -26.03
C THR A 158 12.15 -36.85 -26.56
N GLN A 159 11.95 -38.16 -26.39
CA GLN A 159 12.88 -39.20 -26.87
C GLN A 159 12.49 -39.80 -28.24
N THR A 160 11.35 -39.45 -28.84
CA THR A 160 10.94 -39.92 -30.18
C THR A 160 11.30 -38.97 -31.32
N ALA A 161 12.08 -37.92 -31.05
CA ALA A 161 12.65 -37.05 -32.08
C ALA A 161 14.04 -37.54 -32.52
N ASP A 162 14.06 -38.43 -33.51
CA ASP A 162 15.28 -38.84 -34.21
C ASP A 162 15.79 -37.74 -35.19
N PRO A 163 17.07 -37.80 -35.63
CA PRO A 163 17.82 -36.67 -36.15
C PRO A 163 17.51 -36.32 -37.62
N LEU A 164 17.54 -35.02 -37.88
CA LEU A 164 17.57 -34.29 -39.15
C LEU A 164 18.03 -35.08 -40.40
N PRO A 165 17.23 -35.17 -41.49
CA PRO A 165 17.74 -35.46 -42.83
C PRO A 165 18.15 -34.16 -43.53
N SER A 166 19.38 -34.15 -44.02
CA SER A 166 19.95 -33.15 -44.91
C SER A 166 19.11 -33.02 -46.19
N LEU A 167 18.53 -31.84 -46.43
CA LEU A 167 17.67 -31.59 -47.59
C LEU A 167 18.49 -30.96 -48.72
N ASN A 168 19.21 -31.81 -49.44
CA ASN A 168 19.78 -31.47 -50.74
C ASN A 168 18.87 -32.07 -51.81
N GLN A 169 17.89 -31.30 -52.29
CA GLN A 169 17.28 -31.45 -53.63
C GLN A 169 16.24 -30.35 -53.92
N GLN A 170 16.34 -29.80 -55.13
CA GLN A 170 15.51 -28.75 -55.69
C GLN A 170 14.02 -29.14 -55.74
N PRO A 171 13.07 -28.18 -55.64
CA PRO A 171 11.66 -28.49 -55.81
C PRO A 171 11.24 -28.45 -57.30
N PRO A 172 10.34 -29.34 -57.76
CA PRO A 172 9.70 -29.17 -59.05
C PRO A 172 8.61 -28.10 -58.93
N ARG A 173 8.55 -27.22 -59.93
CA ARG A 173 7.50 -26.24 -60.12
C ARG A 173 6.12 -26.91 -60.16
N ARG A 174 5.17 -26.42 -59.35
CA ARG A 174 3.75 -26.35 -59.70
C ARG A 174 3.10 -25.14 -59.03
N ASN A 175 2.42 -24.37 -59.85
CA ASN A 175 1.75 -23.11 -59.54
C ASN A 175 0.54 -23.34 -58.62
N THR A 176 0.22 -22.41 -57.72
CA THR A 176 -0.92 -21.45 -57.86
C THR A 176 -1.11 -20.60 -56.61
N ALA A 177 -1.18 -19.28 -56.84
CA ALA A 177 -2.01 -18.27 -56.17
C ALA A 177 -2.17 -18.31 -54.64
N ALA A 178 -1.57 -17.33 -53.96
CA ALA A 178 -2.25 -16.28 -53.17
C ALA A 178 -1.36 -15.78 -52.01
N ILE A 179 -1.52 -14.50 -51.71
CA ILE A 179 -1.00 -13.77 -50.53
C ILE A 179 0.44 -13.24 -50.69
N THR A 180 0.55 -12.23 -51.54
CA THR A 180 1.54 -11.16 -51.38
C THR A 180 1.11 -10.31 -50.18
N GLN A 181 1.71 -10.52 -49.00
CA GLN A 181 1.74 -9.53 -47.89
C GLN A 181 2.65 -10.01 -46.75
N THR A 182 3.96 -10.04 -46.99
CA THR A 182 4.97 -10.12 -45.93
C THR A 182 6.06 -9.09 -46.20
N SER A 183 5.73 -7.81 -46.00
CA SER A 183 6.71 -6.72 -46.05
C SER A 183 6.71 -5.88 -44.77
N ASN A 184 6.35 -6.47 -43.63
CA ASN A 184 6.24 -5.69 -42.38
C ASN A 184 6.81 -6.38 -41.11
N ILE A 185 7.62 -7.44 -41.27
CA ILE A 185 8.28 -8.10 -40.12
C ILE A 185 9.68 -7.49 -39.85
N GLU A 186 10.32 -6.86 -40.82
CA GLU A 186 11.65 -6.24 -40.64
C GLU A 186 11.65 -4.96 -39.80
N SER A 187 10.49 -4.40 -39.44
CA SER A 187 10.41 -3.16 -38.63
C SER A 187 10.13 -3.40 -37.15
N ALA A 188 10.10 -4.66 -36.68
CA ALA A 188 9.88 -4.90 -35.25
C ALA A 188 11.11 -4.44 -34.43
N PRO A 189 10.93 -3.72 -33.30
CA PRO A 189 12.04 -3.09 -32.54
C PRO A 189 13.12 -4.05 -32.03
N TRP A 190 12.85 -5.35 -32.10
CA TRP A 190 13.67 -6.44 -31.57
C TRP A 190 14.66 -7.00 -32.60
N HIS A 191 14.60 -6.59 -33.87
CA HIS A 191 15.54 -7.01 -34.92
C HIS A 191 16.81 -6.15 -34.97
N GLU A 192 16.90 -5.09 -34.15
CA GLU A 192 18.06 -4.19 -34.12
C GLU A 192 18.83 -4.35 -32.78
N PRO A 193 19.94 -5.12 -32.74
CA PRO A 193 20.65 -5.42 -31.50
C PRO A 193 21.19 -4.15 -30.80
N ALA A 194 21.54 -3.12 -31.56
CA ALA A 194 21.97 -1.82 -31.02
C ALA A 194 20.84 -1.10 -30.26
N LYS A 195 19.59 -1.21 -30.73
CA LYS A 195 18.42 -0.62 -30.07
C LYS A 195 18.10 -1.35 -28.77
N ILE A 196 18.18 -2.69 -28.78
CA ILE A 196 18.04 -3.51 -27.57
C ILE A 196 19.12 -3.14 -26.54
N GLN A 197 20.37 -3.01 -26.97
CA GLN A 197 21.46 -2.66 -26.06
C GLN A 197 21.26 -1.28 -25.42
N ARG A 198 20.87 -0.26 -26.20
CA ARG A 198 20.50 1.06 -25.66
C ARG A 198 19.36 0.99 -24.65
N ILE A 199 18.37 0.13 -24.86
CA ILE A 199 17.27 -0.06 -23.89
C ILE A 199 17.82 -0.67 -22.59
N LYS A 200 18.65 -1.72 -22.69
CA LYS A 200 19.30 -2.35 -21.53
C LYS A 200 20.15 -1.34 -20.74
N ASP A 201 21.00 -0.58 -21.43
CA ASP A 201 21.87 0.42 -20.80
C ASP A 201 21.06 1.50 -20.08
N ASN A 202 19.97 1.99 -20.68
CA ASN A 202 19.06 2.94 -20.04
C ASN A 202 18.37 2.36 -18.80
N LEU A 203 17.98 1.08 -18.84
CA LEU A 203 17.38 0.39 -17.69
C LEU A 203 18.39 0.25 -16.55
N ILE A 204 19.64 -0.14 -16.85
CA ILE A 204 20.73 -0.24 -15.88
C ILE A 204 21.04 1.14 -15.28
N ALA A 205 21.20 2.16 -16.10
CA ALA A 205 21.44 3.53 -15.65
C ALA A 205 20.32 4.03 -14.72
N THR A 206 19.06 3.78 -15.09
CA THR A 206 17.90 4.14 -14.27
C THR A 206 17.88 3.38 -12.94
N ARG A 207 18.23 2.09 -12.93
CA ARG A 207 18.33 1.28 -11.69
C ARG A 207 19.44 1.82 -10.78
N ASN A 208 20.60 2.15 -11.34
CA ASN A 208 21.74 2.72 -10.61
C ASN A 208 21.39 4.09 -10.00
N GLN A 209 20.72 4.96 -10.77
CA GLN A 209 20.27 6.25 -10.26
C GLN A 209 19.28 6.10 -9.09
N ARG A 210 18.31 5.17 -9.19
CA ARG A 210 17.38 4.88 -8.09
C ARG A 210 18.11 4.31 -6.86
N ARG A 211 19.10 3.45 -7.07
CA ARG A 211 19.94 2.91 -5.99
C ARG A 211 20.65 4.01 -5.24
N LEU A 212 21.29 4.95 -5.95
CA LEU A 212 21.98 6.08 -5.33
C LEU A 212 21.02 6.98 -4.56
N GLN A 213 19.84 7.29 -5.13
CA GLN A 213 18.81 8.06 -4.43
C GLN A 213 18.30 7.38 -3.15
N ARG A 214 18.19 6.05 -3.15
CA ARG A 214 17.81 5.27 -1.95
C ARG A 214 18.91 5.29 -0.90
N GLN A 215 20.18 5.15 -1.32
CA GLN A 215 21.34 5.24 -0.42
C GLN A 215 21.42 6.62 0.23
N GLU A 216 21.25 7.70 -0.53
CA GLU A 216 21.24 9.06 -0.01
C GLU A 216 20.06 9.28 0.97
N ALA A 217 18.88 8.75 0.65
CA ALA A 217 17.73 8.81 1.55
C ALA A 217 17.95 8.03 2.86
N ALA A 218 18.59 6.87 2.81
CA ALA A 218 18.97 6.09 3.98
C ALA A 218 20.06 6.78 4.80
N ALA A 219 21.07 7.37 4.14
CA ALA A 219 22.12 8.12 4.81
C ALA A 219 21.54 9.31 5.61
N ARG A 220 20.55 10.01 5.05
CA ARG A 220 19.83 11.10 5.74
C ARG A 220 19.12 10.65 7.02
N PHE A 221 18.71 9.38 7.11
CA PHE A 221 18.11 8.85 8.35
C PHE A 221 19.15 8.65 9.46
N LEU A 222 20.39 8.32 9.09
CA LEU A 222 21.50 8.11 10.02
C LEU A 222 22.21 9.42 10.40
N GLN A 223 21.92 10.52 9.69
CA GLN A 223 22.44 11.83 10.05
C GLN A 223 21.77 12.36 11.31
N PRO A 224 22.51 13.09 12.17
CA PRO A 224 21.90 13.74 13.32
C PRO A 224 20.80 14.70 12.85
N PRO A 225 19.72 14.88 13.65
CA PRO A 225 18.70 15.87 13.33
C PRO A 225 19.36 17.25 13.19
N SER A 226 19.10 17.92 12.07
CA SER A 226 19.53 19.30 11.85
C SER A 226 19.02 20.21 12.96
N ASP A 227 19.84 21.17 13.38
CA ASP A 227 19.46 22.17 14.39
C ASP A 227 18.29 23.04 13.92
N ASN A 228 18.10 23.20 12.60
CA ASN A 228 17.03 24.00 12.00
C ASN A 228 15.80 23.14 11.65
N GLN A 229 15.29 22.38 12.62
CA GLN A 229 14.07 21.60 12.44
C GLN A 229 12.89 22.50 12.05
N GLY A 230 12.30 22.24 10.89
CA GLY A 230 11.16 23.02 10.44
C GLY A 230 10.91 22.93 8.95
N PHE A 231 9.92 23.71 8.53
CA PHE A 231 9.49 23.78 7.16
C PHE A 231 9.38 25.23 6.74
N GLN A 232 9.59 25.49 5.46
CA GLN A 232 9.40 26.81 4.91
C GLN A 232 8.79 26.73 3.52
N TYR A 233 8.04 27.77 3.18
CA TYR A 233 7.58 28.00 1.82
C TYR A 233 8.60 28.80 1.05
N ILE A 234 8.94 28.31 -0.14
CA ILE A 234 9.70 29.09 -1.13
C ILE A 234 8.72 29.60 -2.17
N TYR A 235 8.69 30.91 -2.37
CA TYR A 235 7.81 31.57 -3.32
C TYR A 235 8.53 31.84 -4.64
N VAL A 236 7.96 31.31 -5.71
CA VAL A 236 8.51 31.40 -7.06
C VAL A 236 7.52 32.12 -7.96
N PRO A 237 7.91 33.21 -8.64
CA PRO A 237 7.10 33.86 -9.66
C PRO A 237 6.84 32.92 -10.84
N THR A 238 5.60 32.94 -11.34
CA THR A 238 5.15 32.11 -12.46
C THR A 238 4.46 32.99 -13.51
N LYS A 239 4.67 32.68 -14.79
CA LYS A 239 4.04 33.45 -15.89
C LYS A 239 2.55 33.19 -16.01
N ALA A 240 2.11 32.00 -15.62
CA ALA A 240 0.72 31.57 -15.69
C ALA A 240 0.47 30.46 -14.67
N ARG A 241 -0.77 30.39 -14.17
CA ARG A 241 -1.22 29.29 -13.33
C ARG A 241 -1.37 28.04 -14.19
N VAL A 242 -0.72 26.96 -13.78
CA VAL A 242 -0.86 25.64 -14.42
C VAL A 242 -1.25 24.58 -13.40
N PRO A 243 -1.89 23.48 -13.82
CA PRO A 243 -2.25 22.38 -12.92
C PRO A 243 -1.03 21.87 -12.13
N ILE A 244 -1.24 21.47 -10.88
CA ILE A 244 -0.15 21.02 -9.97
C ILE A 244 0.65 19.86 -10.58
N GLY A 245 0.00 18.94 -11.30
CA GLY A 245 0.69 17.86 -12.02
C GLY A 245 1.68 18.38 -13.08
N GLN A 246 1.34 19.46 -13.79
CA GLN A 246 2.26 20.10 -14.73
C GLN A 246 3.41 20.81 -14.01
N VAL A 247 3.14 21.45 -12.87
CA VAL A 247 4.19 22.04 -12.01
C VAL A 247 5.19 20.95 -11.62
N ARG A 248 4.73 19.82 -11.07
CA ARG A 248 5.57 18.67 -10.70
C ARG A 248 6.37 18.12 -11.89
N SER A 249 5.81 18.12 -13.10
CA SER A 249 6.54 17.72 -14.30
C SER A 249 7.60 18.73 -14.73
N ARG A 250 7.35 20.04 -14.58
CA ARG A 250 8.34 21.09 -14.86
C ARG A 250 9.47 21.07 -13.83
N LEU A 251 9.17 20.90 -12.55
CA LEU A 251 10.18 20.75 -11.50
C LEU A 251 11.12 19.56 -11.78
N ARG A 252 10.58 18.40 -12.19
CA ARG A 252 11.42 17.26 -12.61
C ARG A 252 12.33 17.57 -13.78
N LYS A 253 11.87 18.37 -14.76
CA LYS A 253 12.71 18.79 -15.89
C LYS A 253 13.85 19.72 -15.46
N LEU A 254 13.71 20.39 -14.32
CA LEU A 254 14.75 21.19 -13.68
C LEU A 254 15.60 20.38 -12.70
N ASP A 255 15.50 19.05 -12.71
CA ASP A 255 16.22 18.14 -11.80
C ASP A 255 15.90 18.35 -10.31
N ILE A 256 14.70 18.87 -10.02
CA ILE A 256 14.20 19.06 -8.65
C ILE A 256 13.49 17.79 -8.18
N ASN A 257 13.86 17.30 -7.00
CA ASN A 257 13.29 16.09 -6.44
C ASN A 257 11.88 16.35 -5.88
N ASN A 258 10.87 15.90 -6.64
CA ASN A 258 9.45 16.00 -6.25
C ASN A 258 9.11 15.35 -4.90
N ASN A 259 9.87 14.36 -4.44
CA ASN A 259 9.64 13.68 -3.16
C ASN A 259 10.04 14.54 -1.96
N ARG A 260 10.82 15.60 -2.17
CA ARG A 260 11.23 16.56 -1.14
C ARG A 260 10.32 17.80 -1.09
N ILE A 261 9.46 17.97 -2.09
CA ILE A 261 8.40 19.00 -2.12
C ILE A 261 7.13 18.45 -1.46
N LEU A 262 6.80 18.99 -0.29
CA LEU A 262 5.72 18.50 0.58
C LEU A 262 4.34 18.99 0.12
N ASP A 263 4.24 20.24 -0.29
CA ASP A 263 3.00 20.88 -0.78
C ASP A 263 3.31 21.84 -1.93
N ILE A 264 2.32 22.04 -2.81
CA ILE A 264 2.37 22.98 -3.93
C ILE A 264 1.01 23.67 -4.05
N HIS A 265 0.98 24.99 -3.87
CA HIS A 265 -0.22 25.78 -4.10
C HIS A 265 0.09 27.17 -4.64
N TYR A 266 -0.95 27.92 -5.01
CA TYR A 266 -0.85 29.28 -5.53
C TYR A 266 -1.45 30.27 -4.52
N PRO A 267 -0.63 31.01 -3.76
CA PRO A 267 -1.13 32.00 -2.79
C PRO A 267 -1.65 33.30 -3.43
N ASP A 268 -1.12 33.72 -4.59
CA ASP A 268 -1.61 34.85 -5.41
C ASP A 268 -1.54 34.47 -6.90
N ARG A 269 -2.14 35.30 -7.75
CA ARG A 269 -1.97 35.27 -9.20
C ARG A 269 -0.47 35.40 -9.49
N ASN A 270 0.09 34.41 -10.19
CA ASN A 270 1.48 34.37 -10.62
C ASN A 270 2.52 34.08 -9.51
N ILE A 271 2.11 33.64 -8.32
CA ILE A 271 3.04 33.16 -7.29
C ILE A 271 2.78 31.68 -7.02
N LEU A 272 3.84 30.87 -7.06
CA LEU A 272 3.83 29.46 -6.70
C LEU A 272 4.52 29.30 -5.34
N ALA A 273 3.84 28.65 -4.40
CA ALA A 273 4.40 28.30 -3.10
C ALA A 273 4.82 26.83 -3.09
N LEU A 274 6.08 26.56 -2.71
CA LEU A 274 6.64 25.22 -2.58
C LEU A 274 7.03 24.98 -1.11
N LEU A 275 6.37 24.02 -0.44
CA LEU A 275 6.70 23.66 0.94
C LEU A 275 7.86 22.65 0.94
N VAL A 276 8.91 22.94 1.70
CA VAL A 276 10.08 22.07 1.86
C VAL A 276 10.55 22.02 3.30
N HIS A 277 11.31 20.96 3.64
CA HIS A 277 12.10 20.93 4.87
C HIS A 277 13.23 21.95 4.79
N ASN A 278 13.60 22.54 5.92
CA ASN A 278 14.66 23.56 5.98
C ASN A 278 16.01 23.05 5.44
N ASP A 279 16.37 21.79 5.70
CA ASP A 279 17.61 21.19 5.19
C ASP A 279 17.65 21.10 3.65
N TYR A 280 16.49 21.07 2.98
CA TYR A 280 16.42 21.09 1.52
C TYR A 280 16.34 22.50 0.94
N ALA A 281 16.10 23.52 1.78
CA ALA A 281 15.86 24.87 1.31
C ALA A 281 17.02 25.44 0.49
N ALA A 282 18.24 25.32 1.01
CA ALA A 282 19.43 25.86 0.36
C ALA A 282 19.68 25.20 -0.99
N GLU A 283 19.57 23.87 -1.03
CA GLU A 283 19.70 23.07 -2.26
C GLU A 283 18.64 23.47 -3.30
N LEU A 284 17.36 23.57 -2.89
CA LEU A 284 16.29 24.00 -3.80
C LEU A 284 16.51 25.43 -4.33
N ARG A 285 16.96 26.35 -3.47
CA ARG A 285 17.30 27.73 -3.88
C ARG A 285 18.42 27.73 -4.93
N GLN A 286 19.49 26.96 -4.69
CA GLN A 286 20.60 26.82 -5.61
C GLN A 286 20.16 26.22 -6.96
N GLN A 287 19.33 25.18 -6.94
CA GLN A 287 18.77 24.56 -8.14
C GLN A 287 17.93 25.56 -8.95
N LEU A 288 17.07 26.34 -8.30
CA LEU A 288 16.27 27.37 -8.96
C LEU A 288 17.14 28.49 -9.55
N GLN A 289 18.15 28.95 -8.81
CA GLN A 289 19.10 29.98 -9.24
C GLN A 289 19.93 29.52 -10.44
N ARG A 290 20.32 28.25 -10.49
CA ARG A 290 21.04 27.65 -11.64
C ARG A 290 20.27 27.85 -12.96
N PHE A 291 18.94 27.83 -12.92
CA PHE A 291 18.08 28.06 -14.08
C PHE A 291 17.58 29.51 -14.19
N LYS A 292 18.20 30.45 -13.48
CA LYS A 292 17.84 31.88 -13.45
C LYS A 292 16.39 32.14 -13.01
N VAL A 293 15.83 31.25 -12.20
CA VAL A 293 14.51 31.45 -11.60
C VAL A 293 14.66 32.35 -10.40
N THR A 294 14.00 33.51 -10.43
CA THR A 294 13.96 34.44 -9.30
C THR A 294 13.17 33.86 -8.15
N ILE A 295 13.65 34.03 -6.93
CA ILE A 295 12.95 33.63 -5.70
C ILE A 295 12.44 34.91 -5.04
N LYS A 296 11.19 34.89 -4.57
CA LYS A 296 10.56 36.03 -3.91
C LYS A 296 10.56 35.83 -2.40
N ASP A 297 11.61 36.31 -1.75
CA ASP A 297 11.78 36.18 -0.30
C ASP A 297 10.83 37.09 0.51
N ASP A 298 10.50 38.27 -0.03
CA ASP A 298 9.65 39.26 0.64
C ASP A 298 8.14 39.03 0.42
N PHE A 299 7.72 37.83 0.01
CA PHE A 299 6.31 37.56 -0.23
C PHE A 299 5.58 37.21 1.06
N ASP A 300 4.69 38.09 1.50
CA ASP A 300 3.74 37.80 2.56
C ASP A 300 2.46 37.18 1.98
N PRO A 301 2.12 35.91 2.29
CA PRO A 301 0.87 35.28 1.82
C PRO A 301 -0.40 35.86 2.45
N CYS A 302 -0.29 36.53 3.61
CA CYS A 302 -1.41 37.11 4.35
C CYS A 302 -1.65 38.58 4.01
N SER A 303 -0.85 39.14 3.11
CA SER A 303 -0.97 40.53 2.67
C SER A 303 -2.36 40.81 2.05
N PRO A 304 -3.04 41.91 2.43
CA PRO A 304 -4.35 42.27 1.91
C PRO A 304 -4.33 42.61 0.41
N GLN A 305 -3.16 42.91 -0.15
CA GLN A 305 -2.95 43.15 -1.58
C GLN A 305 -3.10 41.88 -2.43
N ASN A 306 -2.90 40.69 -1.84
CA ASN A 306 -3.11 39.41 -2.53
C ASN A 306 -4.61 39.14 -2.79
N LEU A 307 -5.50 39.76 -2.03
CA LEU A 307 -6.94 39.61 -2.16
C LEU A 307 -7.49 40.53 -3.26
N ARG A 308 -7.45 40.05 -4.51
CA ARG A 308 -7.83 40.80 -5.73
C ARG A 308 -9.26 40.52 -6.23
N ASP A 309 -10.10 39.91 -5.41
CA ASP A 309 -11.51 39.71 -5.77
C ASP A 309 -12.25 41.05 -5.67
N PRO A 310 -12.97 41.49 -6.72
CA PRO A 310 -13.79 42.70 -6.68
C PRO A 310 -14.73 42.76 -5.48
N LYS A 311 -15.21 41.61 -4.98
CA LYS A 311 -16.06 41.52 -3.79
C LYS A 311 -15.40 42.13 -2.55
N TYR A 312 -14.07 42.12 -2.48
CA TYR A 312 -13.31 42.61 -1.33
C TYR A 312 -12.68 43.99 -1.53
N ALA A 313 -12.90 44.63 -2.68
CA ALA A 313 -12.27 45.90 -3.02
C ALA A 313 -12.65 47.03 -2.06
N ASN A 314 -13.91 47.05 -1.61
CA ASN A 314 -14.48 48.13 -0.78
C ASN A 314 -14.38 47.86 0.74
N LEU A 315 -13.81 46.71 1.15
CA LEU A 315 -13.67 46.42 2.57
C LEU A 315 -12.51 47.20 3.21
N PRO A 316 -12.61 47.52 4.52
CA PRO A 316 -11.52 48.14 5.24
C PRO A 316 -10.29 47.22 5.27
N LEU A 317 -9.11 47.84 5.38
CA LEU A 317 -7.83 47.14 5.31
C LEU A 317 -7.71 46.01 6.34
N GLU A 318 -8.22 46.22 7.54
CA GLU A 318 -8.22 45.24 8.63
C GLU A 318 -9.04 43.99 8.28
N GLU A 319 -10.28 44.16 7.82
CA GLU A 319 -11.12 43.04 7.40
C GLU A 319 -10.51 42.30 6.21
N ARG A 320 -9.89 43.01 5.26
CA ARG A 320 -9.19 42.39 4.14
C ARG A 320 -8.00 41.55 4.60
N THR A 321 -7.26 42.03 5.60
CA THR A 321 -6.12 41.31 6.18
C THR A 321 -6.59 40.06 6.91
N ASN A 322 -7.67 40.16 7.70
CA ASN A 322 -8.28 39.01 8.36
C ASN A 322 -8.76 37.97 7.34
N ARG A 323 -9.44 38.39 6.26
CA ARG A 323 -9.85 37.46 5.19
C ARG A 323 -8.67 36.82 4.45
N ALA A 324 -7.61 37.57 4.18
CA ALA A 324 -6.40 37.04 3.57
C ALA A 324 -5.76 35.96 4.47
N PHE A 325 -5.70 36.23 5.77
CA PHE A 325 -5.25 35.28 6.78
C PHE A 325 -6.14 34.02 6.83
N MET A 326 -7.47 34.17 6.89
CA MET A 326 -8.40 33.04 6.83
C MET A 326 -8.18 32.16 5.60
N HIS A 327 -8.06 32.77 4.41
CA HIS A 327 -7.78 32.02 3.19
C HIS A 327 -6.42 31.33 3.20
N HIS A 328 -5.42 31.90 3.88
CA HIS A 328 -4.13 31.25 4.10
C HIS A 328 -4.28 30.03 5.02
N CYS A 329 -4.99 30.14 6.14
CA CYS A 329 -5.30 29.03 7.03
C CYS A 329 -6.02 27.89 6.30
N ASP A 330 -7.06 28.20 5.51
CA ASP A 330 -7.76 27.19 4.70
C ASP A 330 -6.81 26.46 3.74
N ARG A 331 -5.82 27.17 3.17
CA ARG A 331 -4.80 26.55 2.30
C ARG A 331 -3.90 25.61 3.10
N MET A 332 -3.49 25.99 4.31
CA MET A 332 -2.69 25.14 5.19
C MET A 332 -3.43 23.88 5.60
N GLU A 333 -4.72 23.98 5.94
CA GLU A 333 -5.55 22.82 6.25
C GLU A 333 -5.70 21.88 5.05
N ARG A 334 -5.94 22.43 3.85
CA ARG A 334 -5.98 21.62 2.62
C ARG A 334 -4.64 20.97 2.32
N ALA A 335 -3.52 21.66 2.51
CA ALA A 335 -2.19 21.10 2.29
C ALA A 335 -1.96 19.84 3.15
N LEU A 336 -2.38 19.86 4.41
CA LEU A 336 -2.28 18.71 5.33
C LEU A 336 -3.07 17.47 4.87
N GLN A 337 -4.10 17.63 4.03
CA GLN A 337 -4.85 16.49 3.48
C GLN A 337 -4.02 15.68 2.47
N PHE A 338 -3.13 16.35 1.74
CA PHE A 338 -2.34 15.75 0.66
C PHE A 338 -0.89 15.42 1.06
N ILE A 339 -0.39 15.98 2.16
CA ILE A 339 0.93 15.63 2.69
C ILE A 339 0.94 14.18 3.20
N ARG A 340 1.97 13.43 2.80
CA ARG A 340 2.19 12.04 3.20
C ARG A 340 2.34 11.87 4.72
N VAL A 341 1.77 10.79 5.25
CA VAL A 341 1.67 10.50 6.68
C VAL A 341 2.99 10.65 7.46
N PRO A 342 4.15 10.13 7.01
CA PRO A 342 5.38 10.18 7.81
C PRO A 342 5.83 11.60 8.19
N VAL A 343 5.60 12.57 7.31
CA VAL A 343 6.02 13.97 7.51
C VAL A 343 4.84 14.86 7.93
N LYS A 344 3.60 14.40 7.71
CA LYS A 344 2.37 15.16 7.99
C LYS A 344 2.29 15.65 9.43
N PHE A 345 2.64 14.82 10.42
CA PHE A 345 2.54 15.20 11.83
C PHE A 345 3.53 16.31 12.19
N ALA A 346 4.75 16.25 11.66
CA ALA A 346 5.75 17.29 11.87
C ALA A 346 5.32 18.62 11.23
N VAL A 347 4.79 18.57 10.00
CA VAL A 347 4.25 19.77 9.33
C VAL A 347 3.06 20.35 10.08
N ALA A 348 2.14 19.50 10.56
CA ALA A 348 0.98 19.95 11.33
C ALA A 348 1.40 20.68 12.61
N ARG A 349 2.38 20.15 13.36
CA ARG A 349 2.94 20.83 14.54
C ARG A 349 3.57 22.18 14.18
N HIS A 350 4.28 22.26 13.05
CA HIS A 350 4.85 23.52 12.56
C HIS A 350 3.77 24.53 12.17
N PHE A 351 2.71 24.11 11.48
CA PHE A 351 1.60 25.01 11.12
C PHE A 351 0.85 25.50 12.37
N PHE A 352 0.72 24.64 13.38
CA PHE A 352 0.12 25.02 14.66
C PHE A 352 0.98 26.05 15.40
N SER A 353 2.30 25.89 15.46
CA SER A 353 3.19 26.87 16.11
C SER A 353 3.19 28.23 15.39
N LYS A 354 2.88 28.26 14.10
CA LYS A 354 2.67 29.49 13.32
C LYS A 354 1.25 30.07 13.44
N GLY A 355 0.34 29.39 14.14
CA GLY A 355 -1.06 29.82 14.28
C GLY A 355 -1.90 29.66 13.02
N TRP A 356 -1.47 28.87 12.04
CA TRP A 356 -2.18 28.70 10.77
C TRP A 356 -3.27 27.63 10.81
N ILE A 357 -3.23 26.73 11.79
CA ILE A 357 -4.24 25.70 12.01
C ILE A 357 -4.72 25.73 13.46
N SER A 358 -5.95 25.31 13.68
CA SER A 358 -6.51 25.21 15.03
C SER A 358 -5.93 24.03 15.81
N GLN A 359 -5.98 24.10 17.14
CA GLN A 359 -5.62 22.97 18.01
C GLN A 359 -6.47 21.73 17.73
N LYS A 360 -7.75 21.93 17.39
CA LYS A 360 -8.66 20.83 17.00
C LYS A 360 -8.14 20.12 15.75
N THR A 361 -7.80 20.88 14.71
CA THR A 361 -7.23 20.34 13.46
C THR A 361 -5.94 19.55 13.73
N LEU A 362 -5.10 20.03 14.66
CA LEU A 362 -3.89 19.32 15.07
C LEU A 362 -4.20 17.98 15.77
N LEU A 363 -5.13 17.97 16.72
CA LEU A 363 -5.52 16.77 17.47
C LEU A 363 -6.19 15.72 16.57
N ASP A 364 -6.98 16.15 15.59
CA ASP A 364 -7.60 15.25 14.61
C ASP A 364 -6.56 14.58 13.69
N ILE A 365 -5.41 15.24 13.48
CA ILE A 365 -4.33 14.75 12.62
C ILE A 365 -3.33 13.90 13.39
N ILE A 366 -2.97 14.27 14.61
CA ILE A 366 -2.02 13.49 15.41
C ILE A 366 -2.73 12.22 15.87
N PRO A 367 -2.16 11.02 15.65
CA PRO A 367 -2.74 9.80 16.18
C PRO A 367 -2.80 9.91 17.70
N THR A 368 -4.00 9.82 18.28
CA THR A 368 -4.15 9.51 19.70
C THR A 368 -3.36 8.23 19.92
N ARG A 369 -2.26 8.28 20.68
CA ARG A 369 -1.37 7.14 20.89
C ARG A 369 -2.20 5.95 21.39
N HIS A 370 -2.58 5.05 20.48
CA HIS A 370 -2.99 3.71 20.86
C HIS A 370 -1.72 2.87 20.95
N PRO A 371 -1.46 2.16 22.08
CA PRO A 371 -0.22 1.41 22.32
C PRO A 371 0.05 0.22 21.39
N ARG A 372 -0.61 0.10 20.23
CA ARG A 372 -0.52 -1.06 19.33
C ARG A 372 0.04 -0.73 17.94
N HIS A 373 0.47 0.51 17.70
CA HIS A 373 0.92 0.93 16.36
C HIS A 373 2.43 0.85 16.12
N GLN A 374 3.19 0.25 17.04
CA GLN A 374 4.62 0.03 16.86
C GLN A 374 4.91 -1.17 15.94
N GLU A 375 3.99 -2.14 15.78
CA GLU A 375 4.18 -3.28 14.87
C GLU A 375 3.83 -2.96 13.40
N LEU A 376 2.90 -2.03 13.15
CA LEU A 376 2.48 -1.70 11.77
C LEU A 376 3.43 -0.76 11.02
N VAL A 377 4.42 -0.17 11.70
CA VAL A 377 5.43 0.66 11.02
C VAL A 377 6.55 -0.18 10.41
N ASP A 378 6.77 -1.41 10.87
CA ASP A 378 7.79 -2.30 10.30
C ASP A 378 7.28 -2.99 9.02
N ASP A 379 5.99 -3.32 8.94
CA ASP A 379 5.36 -3.98 7.78
C ASP A 379 5.11 -3.06 6.57
N LEU A 380 5.17 -1.73 6.73
CA LEU A 380 4.99 -0.79 5.61
C LEU A 380 6.28 -0.48 4.84
N PHE A 381 7.44 -0.97 5.34
CA PHE A 381 8.75 -0.79 4.70
C PHE A 381 9.33 -2.10 4.13
N TYR A 382 8.73 -3.26 4.42
CA TYR A 382 9.03 -4.51 3.72
C TYR A 382 8.14 -4.64 2.49
N SER A 383 8.61 -4.11 1.36
CA SER A 383 8.26 -4.70 0.07
C SER A 383 9.15 -5.94 -0.09
N GLU A 384 8.63 -7.12 0.25
CA GLU A 384 9.14 -8.38 -0.28
C GLU A 384 9.00 -8.33 -1.81
N ASP A 385 10.06 -7.97 -2.52
CA ASP A 385 10.28 -8.22 -3.94
C ASP A 385 11.71 -7.80 -4.33
N ASP A 386 12.67 -8.67 -4.05
CA ASP A 386 13.66 -9.13 -5.01
C ASP A 386 14.27 -10.38 -4.37
N GLN A 387 13.93 -11.56 -4.89
CA GLN A 387 14.75 -12.75 -4.68
C GLN A 387 16.19 -12.34 -4.98
N MET A 388 17.03 -12.36 -3.95
CA MET A 388 18.46 -12.47 -4.08
C MET A 388 18.73 -13.78 -4.83
N SER A 389 18.78 -13.73 -6.16
CA SER A 389 19.52 -14.72 -6.93
C SER A 389 21.00 -14.49 -6.67
N THR A 390 21.47 -14.92 -5.50
CA THR A 390 22.85 -15.30 -5.31
C THR A 390 23.02 -16.68 -5.96
N THR A 391 23.07 -16.72 -7.29
CA THR A 391 23.69 -17.88 -7.93
C THR A 391 25.18 -17.72 -7.76
N ASN A 392 25.71 -18.56 -6.87
CA ASN A 392 27.12 -18.83 -6.68
C ASN A 392 27.81 -19.02 -8.04
N GLU A 393 28.80 -18.18 -8.34
CA GLU A 393 29.85 -18.50 -9.29
C GLU A 393 31.12 -18.81 -8.49
N HIS A 394 31.27 -20.08 -8.14
CA HIS A 394 32.46 -20.79 -7.69
C HIS A 394 32.15 -22.26 -8.02
N GLU A 395 32.91 -23.04 -8.78
CA GLU A 395 34.28 -22.98 -9.30
C GLU A 395 34.28 -23.85 -10.57
N ASP A 396 35.23 -23.64 -11.49
CA ASP A 396 36.00 -24.78 -11.95
C ASP A 396 37.42 -24.37 -12.39
N ASN A 397 38.34 -25.18 -11.91
CA ASN A 397 39.78 -25.02 -11.84
C ASN A 397 40.47 -25.06 -13.20
N HIS A 398 41.64 -24.41 -13.30
CA HIS A 398 42.88 -25.18 -13.47
C HIS A 398 44.13 -24.42 -13.04
N SER A 399 44.85 -25.11 -12.16
CA SER A 399 46.15 -24.82 -11.58
C SER A 399 47.26 -24.63 -12.61
N SER A 400 48.18 -23.71 -12.34
CA SER A 400 49.62 -23.99 -12.41
C SER A 400 50.41 -23.03 -11.54
N SER A 401 51.19 -23.65 -10.67
CA SER A 401 52.10 -23.13 -9.67
C SER A 401 53.12 -22.12 -10.22
N ASN A 402 53.49 -21.12 -9.42
CA ASN A 402 54.83 -21.04 -8.80
C ASN A 402 55.15 -19.64 -8.20
N ASN A 403 55.33 -19.67 -6.88
CA ASN A 403 56.51 -19.20 -6.15
C ASN A 403 56.76 -17.70 -5.84
N ALA A 404 56.85 -17.48 -4.52
CA ALA A 404 57.88 -16.72 -3.78
C ALA A 404 57.77 -15.20 -3.51
N ASN A 405 58.05 -14.91 -2.23
CA ASN A 405 58.49 -13.68 -1.56
C ASN A 405 57.39 -12.69 -1.12
N SER A 406 57.03 -12.63 0.17
CA SER A 406 57.80 -12.15 1.33
C SER A 406 58.16 -10.67 1.25
N SER A 407 57.41 -9.82 1.97
CA SER A 407 57.95 -8.85 2.92
C SER A 407 56.80 -8.06 3.57
N GLN A 408 56.70 -8.22 4.89
CA GLN A 408 55.96 -7.36 5.81
C GLN A 408 56.51 -5.93 5.75
N HIS A 409 55.63 -4.94 5.80
CA HIS A 409 55.94 -3.69 6.48
C HIS A 409 54.66 -3.03 7.00
N SER A 410 54.43 -3.16 8.31
CA SER A 410 53.63 -2.23 9.10
C SER A 410 54.26 -0.84 9.01
N ILE A 411 53.43 0.19 8.92
CA ILE A 411 53.79 1.54 9.36
C ILE A 411 52.57 2.14 10.07
N ASP A 412 52.85 2.60 11.27
CA ASP A 412 51.98 3.14 12.30
C ASP A 412 51.31 4.48 11.95
N PHE A 413 50.25 4.74 12.71
CA PHE A 413 49.66 6.05 12.97
C PHE A 413 50.69 7.03 13.53
N ASP A 414 50.62 8.30 13.09
CA ASP A 414 50.77 9.43 14.02
C ASP A 414 50.24 10.78 13.46
N ILE A 415 49.52 11.47 14.35
CA ILE A 415 49.00 12.87 14.38
C ILE A 415 47.75 13.20 13.56
#